data_AF-A0A1R0ZAB3-F1
#
_entry.id   AF-A0A1R0ZAB3-F1
#
_cell.length_a   1.000
_cell.length_b   1.000
_cell.length_c   1.000
_cell.angle_alpha   90.00
_cell.angle_beta   90.00
_cell.angle_gamma   90.00
#
_symmetry.space_group_name_H-M   'P 1'
#
loop_
_entity.id
_entity.type
_entity.pdbx_description
1 polymer ?
#
loop_
_entity_poly.entity_id
_entity_poly.type
_entity_poly.pdbx_seq_one_letter_code
_entity_poly.pdbx_strand_id
1 'polypeptide(L)'
;MKRDIQHVPYGYEPPVEQRKGTLVFYDSFEHITDQELVIAAKTATDRRFTKLVLYPLHEETVRRMTKEPVSAYYKREDRLHEWKREQGLSFITVESLEGKRKKYTPLDSALRHLAEIYPLPIFLYLTPEVANQFASYSSFEEWIVKIRLLLPSAPSSLHPRLLKFRHRWDVVGEEKD
;
A
#
# COMPACT_ATOMS: atom_id res chain seq x y z
N MET A 1 -41.35 -4.55 33.93
CA MET A 1 -40.40 -4.44 32.80
C MET A 1 -39.74 -3.06 32.84
N LYS A 2 -38.47 -2.98 33.26
CA LYS A 2 -37.70 -1.74 33.15
C LYS A 2 -37.20 -1.63 31.71
N ARG A 3 -37.72 -0.66 30.96
CA ARG A 3 -37.15 -0.24 29.67
C ARG A 3 -36.18 0.88 30.00
N ASP A 4 -34.88 0.57 29.97
CA ASP A 4 -33.83 1.57 29.96
C ASP A 4 -33.94 2.33 28.64
N ILE A 5 -34.30 3.61 28.73
CA ILE A 5 -34.38 4.51 27.59
C ILE A 5 -32.98 5.11 27.43
N GLN A 6 -32.20 4.57 26.50
CA GLN A 6 -30.93 5.19 26.08
C GLN A 6 -31.24 6.53 25.40
N HIS A 7 -30.89 7.61 26.08
CA HIS A 7 -30.88 8.95 25.51
C HIS A 7 -29.71 9.08 24.53
N VAL A 8 -29.99 9.06 23.23
CA VAL A 8 -29.06 9.54 22.20
C VAL A 8 -29.27 11.06 22.01
N PRO A 9 -28.22 11.89 22.08
CA PRO A 9 -28.36 13.32 21.83
C PRO A 9 -28.71 13.62 20.38
N TYR A 10 -29.57 14.63 20.20
CA TYR A 10 -29.97 15.19 18.91
C TYR A 10 -28.74 15.79 18.20
N GLY A 11 -28.34 15.18 17.07
CA GLY A 11 -27.17 15.60 16.27
C GLY A 11 -26.20 14.49 15.86
N TYR A 12 -26.47 13.21 16.14
CA TYR A 12 -25.64 12.11 15.65
C TYR A 12 -25.90 11.87 14.15
N GLU A 13 -25.11 12.52 13.29
CA GLU A 13 -24.91 12.04 11.94
C GLU A 13 -24.01 10.80 12.00
N PRO A 14 -24.45 9.62 11.51
CA PRO A 14 -23.53 8.50 11.36
C PRO A 14 -22.37 8.95 10.47
N PRO A 15 -21.10 8.69 10.84
CA PRO A 15 -19.97 9.17 10.07
C PRO A 15 -20.12 8.67 8.63
N VAL A 16 -20.26 9.63 7.73
CA VAL A 16 -20.39 9.43 6.28
C VAL A 16 -19.32 8.42 5.87
N GLU A 17 -19.70 7.39 5.11
CA GLU A 17 -18.76 6.38 4.60
C GLU A 17 -17.69 7.06 3.73
N GLN A 18 -16.65 7.60 4.36
CA GLN A 18 -15.55 8.27 3.68
C GLN A 18 -14.84 7.17 2.89
N ARG A 19 -15.05 7.15 1.58
CA ARG A 19 -14.25 6.32 0.66
C ARG A 19 -12.78 6.65 0.96
N LYS A 20 -12.06 5.68 1.51
CA LYS A 20 -10.80 5.89 2.21
C LYS A 20 -9.67 5.98 1.20
N GLY A 21 -9.35 7.17 0.66
CA GLY A 21 -8.08 7.44 -0.05
C GLY A 21 -7.63 6.41 -1.11
N THR A 22 -6.32 6.29 -1.31
CA THR A 22 -5.69 5.39 -2.31
C THR A 22 -4.82 4.36 -1.62
N LEU A 23 -4.98 3.08 -1.97
CA LEU A 23 -4.08 1.99 -1.57
C LEU A 23 -3.06 1.76 -2.69
N VAL A 24 -1.77 1.88 -2.38
CA VAL A 24 -0.68 1.62 -3.33
C VAL A 24 0.08 0.39 -2.90
N PHE A 25 0.02 -0.68 -3.68
CA PHE A 25 0.85 -1.86 -3.47
C PHE A 25 2.20 -1.63 -4.15
N TYR A 26 3.21 -1.31 -3.34
CA TYR A 26 4.55 -0.98 -3.79
C TYR A 26 5.48 -2.17 -3.56
N ASP A 27 5.85 -2.86 -4.64
CA ASP A 27 6.66 -4.07 -4.61
C ASP A 27 7.33 -4.34 -5.97
N SER A 28 8.32 -5.24 -6.02
CA SER A 28 8.84 -5.75 -7.28
C SER A 28 7.81 -6.65 -7.98
N PHE A 29 6.90 -7.31 -7.25
CA PHE A 29 6.01 -8.34 -7.78
C PHE A 29 6.72 -9.56 -8.38
N GLU A 30 8.00 -9.77 -8.06
CA GLU A 30 8.72 -10.99 -8.46
C GLU A 30 8.14 -12.21 -7.75
N HIS A 31 8.00 -12.12 -6.42
CA HIS A 31 7.57 -13.22 -5.56
C HIS A 31 6.11 -13.14 -5.15
N ILE A 32 5.42 -12.07 -5.54
CA ILE A 32 4.00 -11.88 -5.22
C ILE A 32 3.17 -12.83 -6.08
N THR A 33 2.40 -13.67 -5.42
CA THR A 33 1.47 -14.62 -6.03
C THR A 33 0.14 -13.95 -6.39
N ASP A 34 -0.63 -14.57 -7.27
CA ASP A 34 -1.96 -14.06 -7.63
C ASP A 34 -2.91 -14.08 -6.43
N GLN A 35 -2.72 -15.03 -5.51
CA GLN A 35 -3.48 -15.09 -4.25
C GLN A 35 -3.19 -13.86 -3.38
N GLU A 36 -1.95 -13.42 -3.28
CA GLU A 36 -1.58 -12.21 -2.54
C GLU A 36 -2.13 -10.94 -3.21
N LEU A 37 -2.17 -10.89 -4.54
CA LEU A 37 -2.85 -9.81 -5.27
C LEU A 37 -4.35 -9.77 -4.97
N VAL A 38 -5.00 -10.94 -4.91
CA VAL A 38 -6.42 -11.06 -4.53
C VAL A 38 -6.63 -10.59 -3.08
N ILE A 39 -5.73 -10.94 -2.15
CA ILE A 39 -5.80 -10.46 -0.76
C ILE A 39 -5.65 -8.94 -0.69
N ALA A 40 -4.74 -8.35 -1.49
CA ALA A 40 -4.57 -6.90 -1.56
C ALA A 40 -5.83 -6.21 -2.14
N ALA A 41 -6.43 -6.76 -3.19
CA ALA A 41 -7.69 -6.27 -3.75
C ALA A 41 -8.85 -6.39 -2.77
N LYS A 42 -8.98 -7.52 -2.09
CA LYS A 42 -9.97 -7.72 -1.03
C LYS A 42 -9.77 -6.72 0.10
N THR A 43 -8.54 -6.50 0.55
CA THR A 43 -8.20 -5.49 1.56
C THR A 43 -8.61 -4.09 1.10
N ALA A 44 -8.38 -3.77 -0.18
CA ALA A 44 -8.79 -2.50 -0.77
C ALA A 44 -10.33 -2.33 -0.69
N THR A 45 -11.08 -3.37 -1.04
CA THR A 45 -12.55 -3.39 -0.99
C THR A 45 -13.09 -3.33 0.45
N ASP A 46 -12.59 -4.19 1.34
CA ASP A 46 -13.05 -4.29 2.74
C ASP A 46 -12.81 -2.98 3.50
N ARG A 47 -11.67 -2.33 3.25
CA ARG A 47 -11.34 -1.02 3.83
C ARG A 47 -11.89 0.16 3.02
N ARG A 48 -12.66 -0.10 1.95
CA ARG A 48 -13.36 0.89 1.12
C ARG A 48 -12.45 1.95 0.50
N PHE A 49 -11.29 1.52 0.01
CA PHE A 49 -10.38 2.35 -0.75
C PHE A 49 -11.01 2.78 -2.08
N THR A 50 -10.73 4.01 -2.52
CA THR A 50 -11.24 4.51 -3.82
C THR A 50 -10.51 3.88 -5.00
N LYS A 51 -9.25 3.51 -4.80
CA LYS A 51 -8.37 2.99 -5.83
C LYS A 51 -7.32 2.06 -5.23
N LEU A 52 -6.99 0.99 -5.96
CA LEU A 52 -5.83 0.13 -5.72
C LEU A 52 -4.84 0.38 -6.86
N VAL A 53 -3.64 0.81 -6.52
CA VAL A 53 -2.55 1.09 -7.46
C VAL A 53 -1.48 0.05 -7.25
N LEU A 54 -1.24 -0.80 -8.25
CA LEU A 54 -0.10 -1.72 -8.28
C LEU A 54 1.09 -0.94 -8.84
N TYR A 55 2.14 -0.78 -8.05
CA TYR A 55 3.34 -0.01 -8.40
C TYR A 55 4.53 -0.97 -8.55
N PRO A 56 4.75 -1.57 -9.73
CA PRO A 56 5.89 -2.45 -9.96
C PRO A 56 7.20 -1.67 -9.99
N LEU A 57 8.21 -2.16 -9.28
CA LEU A 57 9.55 -1.55 -9.27
C LEU A 57 10.36 -1.94 -10.51
N HIS A 58 11.14 -0.99 -11.03
CA HIS A 58 12.13 -1.27 -12.07
C HIS A 58 13.26 -2.18 -11.54
N GLU A 59 13.91 -2.99 -12.39
CA GLU A 59 14.94 -3.93 -11.92
C GLU A 59 16.11 -3.18 -11.28
N GLU A 60 16.50 -2.02 -11.84
CA GLU A 60 17.52 -1.15 -11.25
C GLU A 60 17.12 -0.61 -9.85
N THR A 61 15.84 -0.35 -9.60
CA THR A 61 15.36 0.02 -8.26
C THR A 61 15.49 -1.17 -7.31
N VAL A 62 15.01 -2.35 -7.72
CA VAL A 62 15.12 -3.57 -6.90
C VAL A 62 16.57 -3.93 -6.60
N ARG A 63 17.45 -3.86 -7.60
CA ARG A 63 18.89 -4.10 -7.45
C ARG A 63 19.54 -3.18 -6.42
N ARG A 64 19.12 -1.92 -6.34
CA ARG A 64 19.58 -0.97 -5.29
C ARG A 64 19.00 -1.29 -3.92
N MET A 65 17.78 -1.81 -3.86
CA MET A 65 17.07 -2.10 -2.62
C MET A 65 17.50 -3.41 -1.98
N THR A 66 17.48 -4.53 -2.71
CA THR A 66 17.66 -5.89 -2.17
C THR A 66 18.91 -6.59 -2.71
N LYS A 67 19.51 -6.06 -3.79
CA LYS A 67 20.58 -6.70 -4.58
C LYS A 67 20.18 -8.01 -5.26
N GLU A 68 18.89 -8.32 -5.26
CA GLU A 68 18.35 -9.52 -5.87
C GLU A 68 18.14 -9.34 -7.38
N PRO A 69 18.44 -10.35 -8.21
CA PRO A 69 18.01 -10.34 -9.60
C PRO A 69 16.49 -10.57 -9.68
N VAL A 70 15.81 -9.74 -10.46
CA VAL A 70 14.38 -9.90 -10.75
C VAL A 70 14.15 -10.02 -12.25
N SER A 71 13.01 -10.59 -12.61
CA SER A 71 12.53 -10.64 -13.97
C SER A 71 12.37 -9.24 -14.56
N ALA A 72 12.44 -9.17 -15.89
CA ALA A 72 12.37 -7.90 -16.59
C ALA A 72 11.07 -7.14 -16.27
N TYR A 73 11.16 -5.82 -16.11
CA TYR A 73 10.04 -4.96 -15.70
C TYR A 73 8.80 -5.18 -16.56
N TYR A 74 8.95 -5.20 -17.88
CA TYR A 74 7.83 -5.38 -18.80
C TYR A 74 7.10 -6.71 -18.58
N LYS A 75 7.80 -7.80 -18.27
CA LYS A 75 7.16 -9.11 -18.01
C LYS A 75 6.28 -9.08 -16.76
N ARG A 76 6.76 -8.39 -15.72
CA ARG A 76 6.01 -8.22 -14.47
C ARG A 76 4.84 -7.27 -14.66
N GLU A 77 5.04 -6.16 -15.37
CA GLU A 77 3.98 -5.21 -15.73
C GLU A 77 2.88 -5.88 -16.57
N ASP A 78 3.25 -6.67 -17.59
CA ASP A 78 2.33 -7.41 -18.43
C ASP A 78 1.50 -8.41 -17.62
N ARG A 79 2.13 -9.18 -16.72
CA ARG A 79 1.45 -10.09 -15.78
C ARG A 79 0.43 -9.33 -14.91
N LEU A 80 0.79 -8.17 -14.36
CA LEU A 80 -0.12 -7.36 -13.54
C LEU A 80 -1.30 -6.82 -14.37
N HIS A 81 -1.06 -6.46 -15.63
CA HIS A 81 -2.12 -6.05 -16.55
C HIS A 81 -3.05 -7.21 -16.93
N GLU A 82 -2.52 -8.40 -17.16
CA GLU A 82 -3.29 -9.64 -17.36
C GLU A 82 -4.17 -9.92 -16.15
N TRP A 83 -3.57 -10.01 -14.97
CA TRP A 83 -4.29 -10.23 -13.73
C TRP A 83 -5.39 -9.17 -13.52
N LYS A 84 -5.09 -7.88 -13.73
CA LYS A 84 -6.08 -6.79 -13.65
C LYS A 84 -7.25 -7.01 -14.61
N ARG A 85 -7.01 -7.48 -15.84
CA ARG A 85 -8.07 -7.78 -16.82
C ARG A 85 -8.95 -8.92 -16.34
N GLU A 86 -8.36 -9.97 -15.76
CA GLU A 86 -9.09 -11.11 -15.21
C GLU A 86 -9.98 -10.73 -14.02
N GLN A 87 -9.52 -9.83 -13.15
CA GLN A 87 -10.33 -9.36 -12.03
C GLN A 87 -11.55 -8.55 -12.48
N GLY A 88 -11.48 -7.86 -13.62
CA GLY A 88 -12.57 -7.01 -14.12
C GLY A 88 -12.90 -5.80 -13.24
N LEU A 89 -12.05 -5.47 -12.24
CA LEU A 89 -12.28 -4.41 -11.27
C LEU A 89 -11.73 -3.07 -11.76
N SER A 90 -12.61 -2.08 -11.94
CA SER A 90 -12.27 -0.76 -12.49
C SER A 90 -11.45 0.13 -11.56
N PHE A 91 -11.47 -0.14 -10.24
CA PHE A 91 -10.72 0.64 -9.26
C PHE A 91 -9.24 0.22 -9.16
N ILE A 92 -8.84 -0.87 -9.83
CA ILE A 92 -7.45 -1.34 -9.88
C ILE A 92 -6.72 -0.64 -11.03
N THR A 93 -5.50 -0.17 -10.78
CA THR A 93 -4.63 0.45 -11.79
C THR A 93 -3.21 -0.08 -11.62
N VAL A 94 -2.48 -0.24 -12.72
CA VAL A 94 -1.04 -0.53 -12.70
C VAL A 94 -0.33 0.77 -13.06
N GLU A 95 0.62 1.20 -12.23
CA GLU A 95 1.42 2.41 -12.44
C GLU A 95 2.66 2.11 -13.29
N SER A 96 2.95 2.97 -14.27
CA SER A 96 4.00 2.74 -15.27
C SER A 96 5.14 3.76 -15.22
N LEU A 97 5.23 4.56 -14.14
CA LEU A 97 6.29 5.57 -13.97
C LEU A 97 7.70 4.97 -14.09
N GLU A 98 7.93 3.84 -13.40
CA GLU A 98 9.21 3.13 -13.38
C GLU A 98 9.63 2.66 -14.79
N GLY A 99 8.69 2.10 -15.54
CA GLY A 99 8.91 1.69 -16.94
C GLY A 99 9.24 2.86 -17.88
N LYS A 100 8.66 4.04 -17.64
CA LYS A 100 8.97 5.26 -18.42
C LYS A 100 10.37 5.81 -18.14
N ARG A 101 10.83 5.72 -16.88
CA ARG A 101 12.17 6.20 -16.47
C ARG A 101 13.30 5.27 -16.88
N LYS A 102 13.08 3.95 -16.84
CA LYS A 102 14.08 2.89 -17.13
C LYS A 102 15.36 3.00 -16.30
N LYS A 103 15.27 3.60 -15.11
CA LYS A 103 16.39 3.91 -14.21
C LYS A 103 15.91 3.78 -12.77
N TYR A 104 16.85 3.73 -11.83
CA TYR A 104 16.55 3.83 -10.41
C TYR A 104 15.64 5.03 -10.11
N THR A 105 14.50 4.76 -9.46
CA THR A 105 13.60 5.78 -8.95
C THR A 105 13.71 5.79 -7.42
N PRO A 106 14.24 6.87 -6.81
CA PRO A 106 14.20 7.01 -5.36
C PRO A 106 12.77 6.95 -4.85
N LEU A 107 12.56 6.25 -3.73
CA LEU A 107 11.23 6.10 -3.14
C LEU A 107 10.57 7.45 -2.85
N ASP A 108 11.33 8.45 -2.41
CA ASP A 108 10.82 9.82 -2.23
C ASP A 108 10.19 10.38 -3.51
N SER A 109 10.84 10.20 -4.67
CA SER A 109 10.30 10.64 -5.95
C SER A 109 9.05 9.86 -6.36
N ALA A 110 9.01 8.56 -6.10
CA ALA A 110 7.84 7.73 -6.34
C ALA A 110 6.65 8.21 -5.49
N LEU A 111 6.87 8.50 -4.20
CA LEU A 111 5.81 8.97 -3.30
C LEU A 111 5.30 10.37 -3.65
N ARG A 112 6.17 11.30 -4.08
CA ARG A 112 5.72 12.61 -4.59
C ARG A 112 4.81 12.45 -5.79
N HIS A 113 5.24 11.65 -6.77
CA HIS A 113 4.44 11.37 -7.95
C HIS A 113 3.07 10.76 -7.60
N LEU A 114 3.05 9.78 -6.69
CA LEU A 114 1.82 9.16 -6.23
C LEU A 114 0.90 10.19 -5.55
N ALA A 115 1.45 11.07 -4.71
CA ALA A 115 0.69 12.11 -4.01
C ALA A 115 0.14 13.21 -4.95
N GLU A 116 0.77 13.42 -6.09
CA GLU A 116 0.32 14.37 -7.11
C GLU A 116 -0.82 13.80 -7.96
N ILE A 117 -0.77 12.51 -8.28
CA ILE A 117 -1.70 11.88 -9.24
C ILE A 117 -2.91 11.25 -8.58
N TYR A 118 -2.76 10.74 -7.36
CA TYR A 118 -3.79 9.94 -6.71
C TYR A 118 -4.44 10.67 -5.54
N PRO A 119 -5.74 10.43 -5.29
CA PRO A 119 -6.45 11.01 -4.14
C PRO A 119 -5.78 10.67 -2.82
N LEU A 120 -5.56 11.68 -1.99
CA LEU A 120 -5.15 11.53 -0.60
C LEU A 120 -6.33 11.09 0.28
N PRO A 121 -6.09 10.43 1.42
CA PRO A 121 -4.79 9.99 1.93
C PRO A 121 -4.21 8.77 1.19
N ILE A 122 -2.88 8.70 1.08
CA ILE A 122 -2.17 7.54 0.52
C ILE A 122 -1.87 6.53 1.63
N PHE A 123 -2.17 5.27 1.34
CA PHE A 123 -1.79 4.12 2.12
C PHE A 123 -0.85 3.25 1.28
N LEU A 124 0.32 2.93 1.81
CA LEU A 124 1.25 2.01 1.16
C LEU A 124 1.03 0.60 1.68
N TYR A 125 0.67 -0.30 0.80
CA TYR A 125 0.67 -1.74 1.05
C TYR A 125 2.06 -2.29 0.72
N LEU A 126 2.77 -2.79 1.74
CA LEU A 126 4.16 -3.23 1.63
C LEU A 126 4.32 -4.60 2.26
N THR A 127 5.16 -5.45 1.67
CA THR A 127 5.68 -6.63 2.37
C THR A 127 6.52 -6.20 3.58
N PRO A 128 6.63 -7.04 4.63
CA PRO A 128 7.44 -6.73 5.81
C PRO A 128 8.88 -6.35 5.50
N GLU A 129 9.48 -7.00 4.51
CA GLU A 129 10.85 -6.78 4.05
C GLU A 129 10.99 -5.38 3.45
N VAL A 130 10.08 -5.01 2.55
CA VAL A 130 10.06 -3.69 1.91
C VAL A 130 9.78 -2.59 2.92
N ALA A 131 8.89 -2.83 3.90
CA ALA A 131 8.61 -1.87 4.97
C ALA A 131 9.84 -1.59 5.83
N ASN A 132 10.58 -2.64 6.23
CA ASN A 132 11.82 -2.48 6.97
C ASN A 132 12.88 -1.74 6.15
N GLN A 133 12.99 -2.07 4.87
CA GLN A 133 13.92 -1.41 3.96
C GLN A 133 13.58 0.07 3.80
N PHE A 134 12.30 0.41 3.63
CA PHE A 134 11.84 1.80 3.61
C PHE A 134 12.25 2.55 4.88
N ALA A 135 12.08 1.93 6.05
CA ALA A 135 12.41 2.57 7.33
C ALA A 135 13.91 2.84 7.54
N SER A 136 14.77 2.17 6.78
CA SER A 136 16.21 2.45 6.77
C SER A 136 16.55 3.79 6.10
N TYR A 137 15.70 4.27 5.18
CA TYR A 137 15.96 5.48 4.40
C TYR A 137 15.82 6.76 5.22
N SER A 138 16.61 7.78 4.87
CA SER A 138 16.60 9.08 5.54
C SER A 138 15.25 9.79 5.38
N SER A 139 14.59 9.64 4.23
CA SER A 139 13.29 10.25 3.95
C SER A 139 12.11 9.56 4.65
N PHE A 140 12.33 8.45 5.36
CA PHE A 140 11.26 7.70 6.00
C PHE A 140 10.43 8.54 6.97
N GLU A 141 11.06 9.29 7.88
CA GLU A 141 10.34 10.07 8.89
C GLU A 141 9.51 11.21 8.25
N GLU A 142 9.99 11.79 7.16
CA GLU A 142 9.26 12.83 6.42
C GLU A 142 8.00 12.28 5.74
N TRP A 143 8.04 11.01 5.30
CA TRP A 143 6.93 10.38 4.61
C TRP A 143 5.94 9.73 5.57
N ILE A 144 6.40 8.96 6.56
CA ILE A 144 5.52 8.18 7.45
C ILE A 144 4.51 9.05 8.23
N VAL A 145 4.79 10.34 8.40
CA VAL A 145 3.86 11.30 8.99
C VAL A 145 2.73 11.73 8.02
N LYS A 146 2.95 11.60 6.71
CA LYS A 146 2.01 11.95 5.63
C LYS A 146 1.21 10.75 5.12
N ILE A 147 1.82 9.55 5.13
CA ILE A 147 1.20 8.31 4.65
C ILE A 147 0.88 7.36 5.81
N ARG A 148 0.14 6.30 5.53
CA ARG A 148 -0.02 5.15 6.43
C ARG A 148 0.48 3.89 5.74
N LEU A 149 1.03 2.94 6.49
CA LEU A 149 1.44 1.65 5.92
C LEU A 149 0.44 0.57 6.29
N LEU A 150 0.27 -0.39 5.39
CA LEU A 150 -0.47 -1.63 5.60
C LEU A 150 0.43 -2.79 5.22
N LEU A 151 0.59 -3.74 6.12
CA LEU A 151 1.42 -4.92 5.92
C LEU A 151 0.53 -6.17 5.79
N PRO A 152 0.81 -7.10 4.87
CA PRO A 152 0.08 -8.36 4.77
C PRO A 152 0.28 -9.25 6.00
N SER A 153 1.41 -9.11 6.68
CA SER A 153 1.80 -9.90 7.84
C SER A 153 2.69 -9.08 8.78
N ALA A 154 2.83 -9.54 10.02
CA ALA A 154 3.73 -8.93 10.99
C ALA A 154 5.20 -9.19 10.60
N PRO A 155 6.09 -8.17 10.65
CA PRO A 155 7.51 -8.39 10.40
C PRO A 155 8.17 -9.24 11.48
N SER A 156 8.97 -10.24 11.07
CA SER A 156 9.76 -11.07 11.98
C SER A 156 10.80 -10.27 12.78
N SER A 157 11.29 -9.17 12.19
CA SER A 157 12.16 -8.19 12.84
C SER A 157 11.70 -6.79 12.45
N LEU A 158 11.58 -5.90 13.43
CA LEU A 158 11.11 -4.53 13.24
C LEU A 158 12.28 -3.55 13.29
N HIS A 159 12.43 -2.77 12.24
CA HIS A 159 13.36 -1.64 12.23
C HIS A 159 12.98 -0.63 13.35
N PRO A 160 13.94 -0.07 14.11
CA PRO A 160 13.64 0.85 15.22
C PRO A 160 12.76 2.04 14.81
N ARG A 161 12.92 2.55 13.59
CA ARG A 161 12.05 3.61 13.06
C ARG A 161 10.63 3.13 12.76
N LEU A 162 10.41 1.89 12.29
CA LEU A 162 9.05 1.36 12.18
C LEU A 162 8.40 1.23 13.56
N LEU A 163 9.15 0.76 14.55
CA LEU A 163 8.64 0.64 15.91
C LEU A 163 8.24 2.01 16.50
N LYS A 164 9.11 3.02 16.34
CA LYS A 164 8.84 4.42 16.73
C LYS A 164 7.52 4.95 16.14
N PHE A 165 7.18 4.54 14.92
CA PHE A 165 5.95 4.96 14.23
C PHE A 165 4.88 3.86 14.16
N ARG A 166 4.79 2.94 15.14
CA ARG A 166 3.78 1.86 15.18
C ARG A 166 2.34 2.31 14.96
N HIS A 167 1.99 3.51 15.45
CA HIS A 167 0.66 4.10 15.27
C HIS A 167 0.33 4.52 13.82
N ARG A 168 1.31 4.48 12.91
CA ARG A 168 1.19 4.85 11.48
C ARG A 168 1.13 3.66 10.54
N TRP A 169 1.25 2.43 11.05
CA TRP A 169 1.16 1.23 10.24
C TRP A 169 0.39 0.12 10.94
N ASP A 170 -0.31 -0.68 10.15
CA ASP A 170 -1.14 -1.79 10.65
C ASP A 170 -0.86 -3.06 9.85
N VAL A 171 -1.12 -4.21 10.45
CA VAL A 171 -1.15 -5.49 9.74
C VAL A 171 -2.59 -5.77 9.30
N VAL A 172 -2.75 -6.33 8.10
CA VAL A 172 -4.06 -6.77 7.62
C VAL A 172 -4.55 -7.93 8.47
N GLY A 173 -5.80 -7.85 8.94
CA GLY A 173 -6.40 -8.89 9.77
C GLY A 173 -6.06 -8.78 11.27
N GLU A 174 -5.15 -7.89 11.69
CA GLU A 174 -5.06 -7.51 13.09
C GLU A 174 -6.22 -6.57 13.45
N GLU A 175 -7.10 -7.00 14.36
CA GLU A 175 -8.05 -6.12 15.01
C GLU A 175 -7.29 -5.17 15.93
N LYS A 176 -7.59 -3.87 15.84
CA LYS A 176 -7.10 -2.89 16.82
C LYS A 176 -8.02 -2.99 18.03
N ASP A 177 -7.50 -3.56 19.12
CA ASP A 177 -8.10 -3.42 20.46
C ASP A 177 -8.26 -1.95 20.86
#